data_AF-A0A815VU29-F1
#
_entry.id   AF-A0A815VU29-F1
#
_cell.length_a   1.000
_cell.length_b   1.000
_cell.length_c   1.000
_cell.angle_alpha   90.00
_cell.angle_beta   90.00
_cell.angle_gamma   90.00
#
_symmetry.space_group_name_H-M   'P 1'
#
loop_
_entity.id
_entity.type
_entity.pdbx_description
1 polymer ?
#
loop_
_entity_poly.entity_id
_entity_poly.type
_entity_poly.pdbx_seq_one_letter_code
_entity_poly.pdbx_strand_id
1 'polypeptide(L)' 'MNRWSNLPELRFDNARGKAHQEISLTYDPSGTLAYQVNPSHFSRVTHLSLYFPSNFGDETTRIYYIGLRGEYLGVRSKI' A
#
# COMPACT_ATOMS: atom_id res chain seq x y z
N MET A 1 -7.45 -1.72 4.24
CA MET A 1 -6.00 -1.52 4.03
C MET A 1 -5.72 -0.05 3.86
N ASN A 2 -4.77 0.46 4.64
CA ASN A 2 -4.34 1.84 4.58
C ASN A 2 -2.96 1.90 3.92
N ARG A 3 -2.72 2.95 3.13
CA ARG A 3 -1.44 3.13 2.43
C ARG A 3 -0.90 4.54 2.55
N TRP A 4 0.42 4.64 2.64
CA TRP A 4 1.14 5.91 2.70
C TRP A 4 2.29 5.93 1.70
N SER A 5 2.49 7.07 1.04
CA SER A 5 3.66 7.35 0.22
C SER A 5 4.66 8.22 0.98
N ASN A 6 5.94 7.94 0.76
CA ASN A 6 7.08 8.76 1.19
C ASN A 6 7.14 9.04 2.71
N LEU A 7 6.69 8.08 3.53
CA LEU A 7 6.81 8.12 4.98
C LEU A 7 7.72 6.97 5.47
N PRO A 8 9.04 7.22 5.63
CA PRO A 8 10.02 6.16 5.90
C PRO A 8 9.85 5.45 7.26
N GLU A 9 9.24 6.11 8.25
CA GLU A 9 9.05 5.54 9.59
C GLU A 9 7.56 5.49 10.00
N LEU A 10 6.74 4.80 9.20
CA LEU A 10 5.41 4.46 9.66
C LEU A 10 5.51 3.42 10.80
N ARG A 11 5.03 3.81 11.98
CA ARG A 11 4.93 2.98 13.20
C ARG A 11 3.47 2.70 13.51
N PHE A 12 3.19 1.70 14.34
CA PHE A 12 1.80 1.38 14.68
C PHE A 12 1.05 2.53 15.38
N ASP A 13 1.76 3.36 16.15
CA ASP A 13 1.17 4.50 16.84
C ASP A 13 0.70 5.59 15.87
N ASN A 14 1.44 5.82 14.78
CA ASN A 14 1.13 6.86 13.79
C ASN A 14 0.32 6.33 12.59
N ALA A 15 0.25 5.01 12.38
CA ALA A 15 -0.58 4.34 11.37
C ALA A 15 -2.10 4.43 11.62
N ARG A 16 -2.51 4.93 12.80
CA ARG A 16 -3.91 5.22 13.13
C ARG A 16 -4.39 6.58 12.59
N GLY A 17 -3.48 7.42 12.10
CA GLY A 17 -3.81 8.68 11.47
C GLY A 17 -4.39 8.53 10.05
N LYS A 18 -4.76 9.66 9.44
CA LYS A 18 -5.32 9.69 8.08
C LYS A 18 -4.32 9.13 7.08
N ALA A 19 -4.73 8.08 6.36
CA ALA A 19 -3.93 7.53 5.28
C ALA A 19 -4.03 8.38 4.01
N HIS A 20 -3.04 8.27 3.11
CA HIS A 20 -3.14 8.88 1.78
C HIS A 20 -4.27 8.23 0.96
N GLN A 21 -4.50 6.94 1.18
CA GLN A 21 -5.65 6.24 0.62
C GLN A 21 -6.04 5.08 1.55
N GLU A 22 -7.35 4.93 1.74
CA GLU A 22 -7.97 3.84 2.50
C GLU A 22 -8.76 2.97 1.52
N ILE A 23 -8.61 1.65 1.66
CA ILE A 23 -9.18 0.68 0.73
C ILE A 23 -9.88 -0.41 1.52
N SER A 24 -11.16 -0.60 1.23
CA SER A 24 -11.90 -1.77 1.66
C SER A 24 -11.42 -2.96 0.87
N LEU A 25 -10.74 -3.89 1.54
CA LEU A 25 -10.33 -5.14 0.91
C LEU A 25 -11.56 -6.03 0.73
N THR A 26 -11.60 -6.74 -0.37
CA THR A 26 -12.56 -7.81 -0.66
C THR A 26 -11.85 -9.15 -0.61
N TYR A 27 -12.54 -10.16 -0.08
CA TYR A 27 -12.05 -11.53 -0.10
C TYR A 27 -11.95 -12.01 -1.56
N ASP A 28 -10.74 -12.30 -2.01
CA ASP A 28 -10.45 -12.75 -3.36
C ASP A 28 -9.49 -13.94 -3.33
N PRO A 29 -10.01 -15.18 -3.32
CA PRO A 29 -9.17 -16.38 -3.29
C PRO A 29 -8.41 -16.61 -4.60
N SER A 30 -8.81 -15.95 -5.69
CA SER A 30 -8.15 -16.05 -7.01
C SER A 30 -7.00 -15.07 -7.19
N GLY A 31 -6.93 -14.02 -6.36
CA GLY A 31 -5.91 -12.96 -6.46
C GLY A 31 -5.98 -12.15 -7.76
N THR A 32 -7.15 -12.07 -8.39
CA THR A 32 -7.37 -11.35 -9.65
C THR A 32 -7.69 -9.87 -9.44
N LEU A 33 -8.13 -9.49 -8.25
CA LEU A 33 -8.56 -8.14 -7.92
C LEU A 33 -7.36 -7.18 -7.77
N ALA A 34 -7.33 -6.17 -8.64
CA ALA A 34 -6.34 -5.10 -8.59
C ALA A 34 -6.94 -3.82 -8.01
N TYR A 35 -6.37 -3.33 -6.91
CA TYR A 35 -6.80 -2.07 -6.29
C TYR A 35 -6.11 -0.86 -6.92
N GLN A 36 -6.89 -0.02 -7.59
CA GLN A 36 -6.41 1.22 -8.19
C GLN A 36 -5.92 2.21 -7.13
N VAL A 37 -4.89 2.98 -7.50
CA VAL A 37 -4.32 4.03 -6.65
C VAL A 37 -4.72 5.38 -7.20
N ASN A 38 -4.87 6.38 -6.33
CA ASN A 38 -4.98 7.75 -6.81
C ASN A 38 -3.60 8.25 -7.28
N PRO A 39 -3.37 8.52 -8.58
CA PRO A 39 -2.05 8.91 -9.06
C PRO A 39 -1.51 10.20 -8.42
N SER A 40 -2.39 11.09 -7.94
CA SER A 40 -1.96 12.33 -7.28
C SER A 40 -1.23 12.08 -5.95
N HIS A 41 -1.56 10.99 -5.24
CA HIS A 41 -0.90 10.61 -3.98
C HIS A 41 0.36 9.75 -4.20
N PHE A 42 0.51 9.16 -5.39
CA PHE A 42 1.53 8.15 -5.68
C PHE A 42 2.35 8.45 -6.95
N SER A 43 2.46 9.73 -7.34
CA SER A 43 3.17 10.15 -8.56
C SER A 43 4.69 9.95 -8.50
N ARG A 44 5.30 10.04 -7.31
CA ARG A 44 6.75 9.85 -7.11
C ARG A 44 7.04 9.16 -5.78
N VAL A 45 6.93 7.84 -5.78
CA VAL A 45 7.05 7.01 -4.56
C VAL A 45 8.49 6.52 -4.39
N THR A 46 9.07 6.85 -3.24
CA THR A 46 10.37 6.33 -2.77
C THR A 46 10.20 5.35 -1.61
N HIS A 47 9.15 5.54 -0.81
CA HIS A 47 8.78 4.67 0.30
C HIS A 47 7.27 4.38 0.22
N LEU A 48 6.88 3.11 0.33
CA LEU A 48 5.47 2.69 0.35
C LEU A 48 5.21 1.85 1.59
N SER A 49 4.29 2.31 2.44
CA SER A 49 3.87 1.58 3.65
C SER A 49 2.43 1.10 3.49
N LEU A 50 2.20 -0.19 3.77
CA LEU A 50 0.88 -0.83 3.71
C LEU A 50 0.52 -1.33 5.11
N TYR A 51 -0.65 -0.92 5.62
CA TYR A 51 -1.16 -1.35 6.92
C TYR A 51 -2.50 -2.06 6.77
N PHE A 52 -2.61 -3.21 7.43
CA PHE A 52 -3.77 -4.10 7.38
C PHE A 52 -4.42 -4.15 8.77
N PRO A 53 -5.36 -3.23 9.07
CA PRO A 53 -5.93 -3.12 10.42
C PRO A 53 -6.94 -4.22 10.77
N SER A 54 -7.46 -4.93 9.76
CA SER A 54 -8.47 -5.98 9.91
C SER A 54 -8.33 -7.05 8.83
N ASN A 55 -9.03 -8.16 9.02
CA ASN A 55 -9.09 -9.30 8.10
C ASN A 55 -10.54 -9.78 7.91
N PHE A 56 -10.70 -10.94 7.25
CA PHE A 56 -12.00 -11.52 6.93
C PHE A 56 -12.48 -12.57 7.95
N GLY A 57 -12.24 -12.35 9.25
CA GLY A 57 -12.77 -13.18 10.34
C GLY A 57 -11.87 -14.32 10.81
N ASP A 58 -10.61 -14.36 10.36
CA ASP A 58 -9.59 -15.29 10.86
C ASP A 58 -8.79 -14.63 12.00
N GLU A 59 -8.06 -15.41 12.79
CA GLU A 59 -7.19 -14.88 13.85
C GLU A 59 -5.98 -14.14 13.28
N THR A 60 -5.51 -14.57 12.11
CA THR A 60 -4.28 -14.06 11.49
C THR A 60 -4.51 -13.64 10.05
N THR A 61 -3.95 -12.48 9.68
CA THR A 61 -3.93 -12.02 8.29
C THR A 61 -2.77 -12.66 7.56
N ARG A 62 -3.05 -13.52 6.58
CA ARG A 62 -2.01 -14.11 5.70
C ARG A 62 -2.00 -13.39 4.36
N ILE A 63 -0.86 -12.83 3.99
CA ILE A 63 -0.65 -12.16 2.70
C ILE A 63 0.25 -13.05 1.85
N TYR A 64 -0.30 -13.66 0.81
CA TYR A 64 0.44 -14.56 -0.07
C TYR A 64 1.24 -13.82 -1.14
N TYR A 65 0.70 -12.71 -1.64
CA TYR A 65 1.30 -11.95 -2.73
C TYR A 65 0.91 -10.47 -2.68
N ILE A 66 1.85 -9.59 -3.04
CA ILE A 66 1.61 -8.17 -3.27
C ILE A 66 2.21 -7.81 -4.63
N GLY A 67 1.33 -7.51 -5.59
CA GLY A 67 1.72 -6.98 -6.90
C GLY A 67 1.62 -5.47 -6.92
N LEU A 68 2.73 -4.79 -7.23
CA LEU A 68 2.74 -3.34 -7.45
C LEU A 68 2.86 -3.07 -8.95
N ARG A 69 1.89 -2.34 -9.50
CA ARG A 69 1.90 -1.88 -10.89
C ARG A 69 2.26 -0.40 -10.93
N GLY A 70 3.23 -0.05 -11.76
CA GLY A 70 3.69 1.32 -11.95
C GLY A 70 4.90 1.37 -12.87
N GLU A 71 5.39 2.57 -13.13
CA GLU A 71 6.58 2.80 -13.95
C GLU A 71 7.78 3.14 -13.07
N TYR A 72 8.94 2.57 -13.42
CA TYR A 72 10.20 2.95 -12.78
C TYR A 72 10.70 4.27 -13.36
N LEU A 73 10.71 5.33 -12.55
CA LEU A 73 11.08 6.69 -12.99
C LEU A 73 12.60 6.96 -12.98
N GLY A 74 13.44 5.99 -12.57
CA GLY A 74 14.89 6.14 -12.55
C GLY A 74 15.43 7.04 -11.43
N VAL A 75 16.64 6.75 -10.96
CA VAL A 75 17.50 7.77 -10.34
C VAL A 75 18.24 8.43 -11.49
N ARG A 76 18.03 9.73 -11.74
CA ARG A 76 18.89 10.47 -12.67
C ARG A 76 20.29 10.50 -12.05
N SER A 77 21.18 9.62 -12.49
CA SER A 77 22.61 9.75 -12.21
C SER A 77 23.06 11.10 -12.79
N LYS A 78 23.54 11.98 -11.92
CA LYS A 78 24.26 13.18 -12.37
C LYS A 78 25.54 12.68 -13.07
N ILE A 79 25.59 12.88 -14.38
CA ILE A 79 26.84 12.93 -15.15
C ILE A 79 27.43 14.32 -14.94
#